data_AF-A0A059EYD4-F1
#
_entry.id   AF-A0A059EYD4-F1
#
_cell.length_a   1.000
_cell.length_b   1.000
_cell.length_c   1.000
_cell.angle_alpha   90.00
_cell.angle_beta   90.00
_cell.angle_gamma   90.00
#
_symmetry.space_group_name_H-M   'P 1'
#
loop_
_entity.id
_entity.type
_entity.pdbx_description
1 polymer ?
#
loop_
_entity_poly.entity_id
_entity_poly.type
_entity_poly.pdbx_seq_one_letter_code
_entity_poly.pdbx_strand_id
1 'polypeptide(L)'
;MYDNQYFNHLLDETLYLIENQEKTPDNIENQEEIEANILTLKFMITFVTEEELKNKLIDKLKGVFKNMSFDFKVKEEEKENSTLMYALEDELKMYSSALKNRAKTFKEKVEEDKSVVETTNNIIEKQVIKTDENISNMKKIEGVSLYTVFVFSFLLFFVFYFIINYL
;
A
#
# COMPACT_ATOMS: atom_id res chain seq x y z
N MET A 1 15.19 -26.94 9.61
CA MET A 1 14.64 -27.98 10.51
C MET A 1 13.12 -27.93 10.34
N TYR A 2 12.47 -29.09 10.18
CA TYR A 2 11.00 -29.13 10.06
C TYR A 2 10.35 -28.65 11.36
N ASP A 3 9.44 -27.69 11.27
CA ASP A 3 8.67 -27.16 12.40
C ASP A 3 7.23 -27.66 12.32
N ASN A 4 6.91 -28.64 13.17
CA ASN A 4 5.59 -29.24 13.24
C ASN A 4 4.52 -28.26 13.79
N GLN A 5 4.89 -27.33 14.67
CA GLN A 5 3.92 -26.37 15.22
C GLN A 5 3.50 -25.38 14.14
N TYR A 6 4.47 -24.84 13.40
CA TYR A 6 4.20 -23.95 12.28
C TYR A 6 3.42 -24.68 11.16
N PHE A 7 3.77 -25.93 10.85
CA PHE A 7 3.06 -26.71 9.84
C PHE A 7 1.57 -26.89 10.19
N ASN A 8 1.25 -27.23 11.44
CA ASN A 8 -0.15 -27.41 11.85
C ASN A 8 -0.90 -26.07 11.90
N HIS A 9 -0.26 -24.99 12.37
CA HIS A 9 -0.86 -23.66 12.32
C HIS A 9 -1.24 -23.25 10.89
N LEU A 10 -0.30 -23.39 9.96
CA LEU A 10 -0.54 -23.06 8.55
C LEU A 10 -1.63 -23.94 7.92
N LEU A 11 -1.69 -25.22 8.30
CA LEU A 11 -2.74 -26.12 7.84
C LEU A 11 -4.13 -25.70 8.36
N ASP A 12 -4.24 -25.36 9.65
CA ASP A 12 -5.49 -24.93 10.28
C ASP A 12 -5.98 -23.60 9.69
N GLU A 13 -5.07 -22.66 9.44
CA GLU A 13 -5.35 -21.40 8.77
C GLU A 13 -5.85 -21.62 7.33
N THR A 14 -5.19 -22.50 6.57
CA THR A 14 -5.61 -22.85 5.20
C THR A 14 -7.01 -23.47 5.19
N LEU A 15 -7.30 -24.36 6.14
CA LEU A 15 -8.63 -24.97 6.30
C LEU A 15 -9.71 -23.93 6.58
N TYR A 16 -9.41 -22.97 7.46
CA TYR A 16 -10.31 -21.86 7.77
C TYR A 16 -10.59 -20.97 6.55
N LEU A 17 -9.56 -20.65 5.75
CA LEU A 17 -9.71 -19.87 4.52
C LEU A 17 -10.57 -20.61 3.49
N ILE A 18 -10.39 -21.92 3.34
CA ILE A 18 -11.20 -22.78 2.46
C ILE A 18 -12.67 -22.75 2.88
N GLU A 19 -12.95 -22.94 4.17
CA GLU A 19 -14.34 -22.94 4.69
C GLU A 19 -15.00 -21.57 4.47
N ASN A 20 -14.23 -20.48 4.59
CA ASN A 20 -14.72 -19.14 4.32
C ASN A 20 -14.94 -18.86 2.83
N GLN A 21 -14.12 -19.43 1.95
CA GLN A 21 -14.29 -19.33 0.50
C GLN A 21 -15.54 -20.09 0.03
N GLU A 22 -15.84 -21.25 0.60
CA GLU A 22 -17.10 -21.97 0.32
C GLU A 22 -18.34 -21.14 0.69
N LYS A 23 -18.25 -20.30 1.73
CA LYS A 23 -19.32 -19.39 2.16
C LYS A 23 -19.36 -18.10 1.34
N THR A 24 -18.23 -17.65 0.78
CA THR A 24 -18.09 -16.35 0.10
C THR A 24 -17.23 -16.49 -1.17
N PRO A 25 -17.80 -16.99 -2.28
CA PRO A 25 -17.03 -17.42 -3.44
C PRO A 25 -16.33 -16.30 -4.24
N ASP A 26 -16.79 -15.05 -4.13
CA ASP A 26 -16.25 -13.91 -4.89
C ASP A 26 -14.99 -13.27 -4.25
N ASN A 27 -14.47 -13.82 -3.15
CA ASN A 27 -13.27 -13.29 -2.51
C ASN A 27 -11.99 -13.87 -3.15
N ILE A 28 -11.48 -13.16 -4.17
CA ILE A 28 -10.26 -13.50 -4.92
C ILE A 28 -9.01 -13.53 -4.01
N GLU A 29 -8.96 -12.68 -2.98
CA GLU A 29 -7.82 -12.59 -2.05
C GLU A 29 -7.62 -13.89 -1.26
N ASN A 30 -8.74 -14.51 -0.83
CA ASN A 30 -8.71 -15.80 -0.15
C ASN A 30 -8.16 -16.92 -1.05
N GLN A 31 -8.42 -16.87 -2.36
CA GLN A 31 -7.97 -17.92 -3.28
C GLN A 31 -6.44 -17.91 -3.46
N GLU A 32 -5.85 -16.72 -3.66
CA GLU A 32 -4.40 -16.57 -3.80
C GLU A 32 -3.68 -17.02 -2.51
N GLU A 33 -4.23 -16.69 -1.35
CA GLU A 33 -3.68 -17.07 -0.04
C GLU A 33 -3.75 -18.58 0.21
N ILE A 34 -4.87 -19.23 -0.15
CA ILE A 34 -5.01 -20.69 -0.08
C ILE A 34 -3.97 -21.39 -0.96
N GLU A 35 -3.77 -20.93 -2.20
CA GLU A 35 -2.78 -21.50 -3.12
C GLU A 35 -1.35 -21.35 -2.59
N ALA A 36 -1.01 -20.16 -2.06
CA ALA A 36 0.29 -19.91 -1.44
C ALA A 36 0.55 -20.79 -0.22
N ASN A 37 -0.46 -20.97 0.64
CA ASN A 37 -0.34 -21.82 1.82
C ASN A 37 -0.19 -23.29 1.46
N ILE A 38 -0.93 -23.79 0.46
CA ILE A 38 -0.78 -25.16 -0.06
C ILE A 38 0.65 -25.37 -0.58
N LEU A 39 1.20 -24.42 -1.33
CA LEU A 39 2.56 -24.51 -1.87
C LEU A 39 3.61 -24.54 -0.74
N THR A 40 3.41 -23.71 0.28
CA THR A 40 4.26 -23.65 1.47
C THR A 40 4.22 -24.97 2.25
N LEU A 41 3.04 -25.56 2.45
CA LEU A 41 2.88 -26.87 3.08
C LEU A 41 3.60 -27.97 2.29
N LYS A 42 3.51 -27.97 0.96
CA LYS A 42 4.25 -28.91 0.09
C LYS A 42 5.76 -28.73 0.25
N PHE A 43 6.24 -27.49 0.26
CA PHE A 43 7.65 -27.18 0.43
C PHE A 43 8.16 -27.63 1.80
N MET A 44 7.39 -27.43 2.88
CA MET A 44 7.77 -27.86 4.24
C MET A 44 7.97 -29.37 4.37
N ILE A 45 7.14 -30.16 3.68
CA ILE A 45 7.29 -31.62 3.64
C ILE A 45 8.62 -32.05 3.01
N THR A 46 9.20 -31.27 2.09
CA THR A 46 10.51 -31.60 1.50
C THR A 46 11.66 -31.58 2.51
N PHE A 47 11.51 -30.86 3.62
CA PHE A 47 12.50 -30.79 4.71
C PHE A 47 12.32 -31.87 5.78
N VAL A 48 11.29 -32.70 5.66
CA VAL A 48 11.07 -33.82 6.58
C VAL A 48 12.02 -34.95 6.18
N THR A 49 12.98 -35.24 7.05
CA THR A 49 13.99 -36.29 6.84
C THR A 49 13.45 -37.69 7.13
N GLU A 50 12.47 -37.80 8.02
CA GLU A 50 11.83 -39.07 8.36
C GLU A 50 10.79 -39.45 7.30
N GLU A 51 11.08 -40.49 6.52
CA GLU A 51 10.26 -40.90 5.38
C GLU A 51 8.84 -41.35 5.80
N GLU A 52 8.70 -41.99 6.96
CA GLU A 52 7.40 -42.39 7.50
C GLU A 52 6.53 -41.18 7.87
N LEU A 53 7.12 -40.17 8.52
CA LEU A 53 6.44 -38.92 8.87
C LEU A 53 6.08 -38.14 7.60
N LYS A 54 7.00 -38.07 6.64
CA LYS A 54 6.80 -37.43 5.35
C LYS A 54 5.60 -38.01 4.62
N ASN A 55 5.51 -39.34 4.53
CA ASN A 55 4.39 -40.03 3.89
C ASN A 55 3.06 -39.79 4.62
N LYS A 56 3.07 -39.85 5.96
CA LYS A 56 1.88 -39.51 6.78
C LYS A 56 1.37 -38.09 6.52
N LEU A 57 2.28 -37.11 6.41
CA LEU A 57 1.92 -35.73 6.12
C LEU A 57 1.39 -35.55 4.70
N ILE A 58 2.00 -36.21 3.72
CA ILE A 58 1.52 -36.21 2.33
C ILE A 58 0.11 -36.77 2.26
N ASP A 59 -0.16 -37.90 2.92
CA ASP A 59 -1.48 -38.52 2.94
C ASP A 59 -2.51 -37.63 3.65
N LYS A 60 -2.12 -36.97 4.74
CA LYS A 60 -2.96 -35.97 5.42
C LYS A 60 -3.35 -34.84 4.47
N LEU A 61 -2.39 -34.25 3.76
CA LEU A 61 -2.68 -33.14 2.82
C LEU A 61 -3.47 -33.60 1.59
N LYS A 62 -3.20 -34.80 1.05
CA LYS A 62 -4.01 -35.39 -0.03
C LYS A 62 -5.46 -35.60 0.38
N GLY A 63 -5.70 -36.01 1.63
CA GLY A 63 -7.04 -36.15 2.19
C GLY A 63 -7.76 -34.81 2.30
N VAL A 64 -7.07 -33.78 2.80
CA VAL A 64 -7.62 -32.45 3.02
C VAL A 64 -7.90 -31.71 1.71
N PHE A 65 -6.95 -31.72 0.77
CA PHE A 65 -7.02 -30.92 -0.47
C PHE A 65 -7.46 -31.74 -1.69
N LYS A 66 -8.18 -32.84 -1.49
CA LYS A 66 -8.60 -33.76 -2.57
C LYS A 66 -9.32 -33.06 -3.72
N ASN A 67 -10.05 -31.98 -3.43
CA ASN A 67 -10.82 -31.21 -4.40
C ASN A 67 -10.08 -29.97 -4.96
N MET A 68 -8.89 -29.66 -4.45
CA MET A 68 -8.07 -28.49 -4.82
C MET A 68 -6.71 -28.97 -5.33
N SER A 69 -6.62 -29.33 -6.62
CA SER A 69 -5.40 -29.65 -7.39
C SER A 69 -4.13 -30.04 -6.61
N PHE A 70 -4.26 -30.87 -5.58
CA PHE A 70 -3.15 -31.25 -4.71
C PHE A 70 -2.48 -32.47 -5.32
N ASP A 71 -1.76 -32.22 -6.41
CA ASP A 71 -0.88 -33.22 -6.98
C ASP A 71 0.46 -33.14 -6.23
N PHE A 72 0.76 -34.18 -5.45
CA PHE A 72 2.05 -34.38 -4.81
C PHE A 72 2.75 -35.51 -5.58
N LYS A 73 3.36 -35.17 -6.72
CA LYS A 73 4.22 -36.08 -7.46
C LYS A 73 5.53 -36.23 -6.69
N VAL A 74 5.60 -37.26 -5.84
CA VAL A 74 6.88 -37.81 -5.40
C VAL A 74 7.50 -38.46 -6.63
N LYS A 75 8.30 -37.71 -7.40
CA LYS A 75 9.18 -38.33 -8.38
C LYS A 75 10.30 -39.01 -7.60
N GLU A 76 10.13 -40.31 -7.31
CA GLU A 76 11.25 -41.24 -7.21
C GLU A 76 11.94 -41.22 -8.58
N GLU A 77 12.97 -40.40 -8.79
CA GLU A 77 13.91 -40.56 -9.91
C GLU A 77 15.09 -39.57 -9.79
N GLU A 78 16.15 -40.03 -9.13
CA GLU A 78 17.44 -39.34 -8.94
C GLU A 78 18.25 -39.09 -10.23
N LYS A 79 17.67 -39.15 -11.44
CA LYS A 79 18.42 -38.99 -12.71
C LYS A 79 17.93 -37.91 -13.66
N GLU A 80 16.77 -37.29 -13.42
CA GLU A 80 16.21 -36.21 -14.26
C GLU A 80 16.29 -34.81 -13.61
N ASN A 81 16.94 -34.71 -12.46
CA ASN A 81 16.91 -33.52 -11.60
C ASN A 81 17.73 -32.34 -12.11
N SER A 82 18.74 -32.55 -12.96
CA SER A 82 19.56 -31.41 -13.44
C SER A 82 18.75 -30.47 -14.33
N THR A 83 18.01 -30.99 -15.31
CA THR A 83 17.29 -30.17 -16.29
C THR A 83 16.13 -29.37 -15.69
N LEU A 84 15.38 -29.97 -14.76
CA LEU A 84 14.26 -29.31 -14.06
C LEU A 84 14.76 -28.30 -13.04
N MET A 85 15.86 -28.60 -12.34
CA MET A 85 16.49 -27.67 -11.40
C MET A 85 17.14 -26.49 -12.12
N TYR A 86 17.73 -26.69 -13.30
CA TYR A 86 18.19 -25.59 -14.15
C TYR A 86 17.04 -24.70 -14.65
N ALA A 87 15.91 -25.30 -15.06
CA ALA A 87 14.72 -24.54 -15.45
C ALA A 87 14.15 -23.71 -14.28
N LEU A 88 14.09 -24.30 -13.09
CA LEU A 88 13.67 -23.60 -11.88
C LEU A 88 14.66 -22.50 -11.48
N GLU A 89 15.96 -22.73 -11.60
CA GLU A 89 17.00 -21.75 -11.28
C GLU A 89 16.94 -20.54 -12.24
N ASP A 90 16.65 -20.77 -13.52
CA ASP A 90 16.46 -19.72 -14.51
C ASP A 90 15.17 -18.93 -14.28
N GLU A 91 14.07 -19.59 -13.95
CA GLU A 91 12.84 -18.91 -13.52
C GLU A 91 13.06 -18.08 -12.25
N LEU A 92 13.75 -18.64 -11.25
CA LEU A 92 14.05 -17.94 -10.00
C LEU A 92 14.96 -16.73 -10.25
N LYS A 93 15.94 -16.84 -11.14
CA LYS A 93 16.78 -15.73 -11.59
C LYS A 93 15.96 -14.67 -12.33
N MET A 94 15.03 -15.09 -13.19
CA MET A 94 14.15 -14.19 -13.92
C MET A 94 13.25 -13.40 -12.96
N TYR A 95 12.59 -14.08 -12.02
CA TYR A 95 11.75 -13.44 -11.00
C TYR A 95 12.57 -12.57 -10.03
N SER A 96 13.75 -13.01 -9.62
CA SER A 96 14.69 -12.21 -8.81
C SER A 96 15.12 -10.93 -9.53
N SER A 97 15.44 -11.02 -10.81
CA SER A 97 15.80 -9.88 -11.65
C SER A 97 14.62 -8.92 -11.82
N ALA A 98 13.42 -9.46 -12.07
CA ALA A 98 12.20 -8.67 -12.15
C ALA A 98 11.90 -7.95 -10.82
N LEU A 99 12.06 -8.64 -9.69
CA LEU A 99 11.89 -8.07 -8.36
C LEU A 99 12.91 -6.98 -8.08
N LYS A 100 14.18 -7.20 -8.43
CA LYS A 100 15.25 -6.20 -8.30
C LYS A 100 14.94 -4.95 -9.14
N ASN A 101 14.45 -5.12 -10.36
CA ASN A 101 14.03 -4.02 -11.20
C ASN A 101 12.84 -3.27 -10.61
N ARG A 102 11.82 -3.99 -10.11
CA ARG A 102 10.68 -3.38 -9.41
C ARG A 102 11.12 -2.60 -8.16
N ALA A 103 12.04 -3.14 -7.36
CA ALA A 103 12.59 -2.45 -6.20
C ALA A 103 13.37 -1.19 -6.60
N LYS A 104 14.11 -1.23 -7.70
CA LYS A 104 14.80 -0.05 -8.25
C LYS A 104 13.81 1.02 -8.71
N THR A 105 12.82 0.65 -9.51
CA THR A 105 11.77 1.57 -9.97
C THR A 105 10.98 2.15 -8.80
N PHE A 106 10.68 1.34 -7.78
CA PHE A 106 10.03 1.82 -6.56
C PHE A 106 10.88 2.88 -5.85
N LYS A 107 12.18 2.62 -5.67
CA LYS A 107 13.11 3.61 -5.09
C LYS A 107 13.12 4.91 -5.90
N GLU A 108 13.21 4.82 -7.23
CA GLU A 108 13.20 5.99 -8.12
C GLU A 108 11.91 6.81 -7.96
N LYS A 109 10.75 6.16 -7.90
CA LYS A 109 9.46 6.83 -7.66
C LYS A 109 9.37 7.48 -6.29
N VAL A 110 9.88 6.83 -5.24
CA VAL A 110 9.92 7.42 -3.89
C VAL A 110 10.81 8.66 -3.85
N GLU A 111 11.93 8.65 -4.56
CA GLU A 111 12.81 9.82 -4.68
C GLU A 111 12.13 10.96 -5.46
N GLU A 112 11.37 10.64 -6.51
CA GLU A 112 10.54 11.60 -7.26
C GLU A 112 9.45 12.21 -6.37
N ASP A 113 8.70 11.38 -5.64
CA ASP A 113 7.67 11.83 -4.71
C ASP A 113 8.25 12.75 -3.63
N LYS A 114 9.44 12.43 -3.12
CA LYS A 114 10.16 13.29 -2.17
C LYS A 114 10.44 14.68 -2.76
N SER A 115 10.91 14.74 -4.00
CA SER A 115 11.14 16.00 -4.71
C SER A 115 9.85 16.81 -4.92
N VAL A 116 8.75 16.13 -5.23
CA VAL A 116 7.43 16.77 -5.36
C VAL A 116 6.95 17.34 -4.03
N VAL A 117 7.13 16.60 -2.93
CA VAL A 117 6.78 17.07 -1.58
C VAL A 117 7.63 18.27 -1.17
N GLU A 118 8.95 18.24 -1.40
CA GLU A 118 9.84 19.38 -1.13
C GLU A 118 9.43 20.62 -1.95
N THR A 119 9.10 20.43 -3.23
CA THR A 119 8.63 21.52 -4.10
C THR A 119 7.31 22.09 -3.61
N THR A 120 6.37 21.22 -3.22
CA THR A 120 5.06 21.62 -2.69
C THR A 120 5.21 22.38 -1.39
N ASN A 121 6.08 21.91 -0.49
CA ASN A 121 6.37 22.58 0.77
C ASN A 121 6.95 23.98 0.55
N ASN A 122 7.88 24.13 -0.38
CA ASN A 122 8.44 25.42 -0.77
C ASN A 122 7.38 26.38 -1.35
N ILE A 123 6.40 25.87 -2.11
CA ILE A 123 5.29 26.66 -2.64
C ILE A 123 4.37 27.11 -1.50
N ILE A 124 4.01 26.21 -0.59
CA ILE A 124 3.16 26.52 0.57
C ILE A 124 3.85 27.56 1.45
N GLU A 125 5.13 27.39 1.78
CA GLU A 125 5.88 28.35 2.60
C GLU A 125 5.89 29.75 1.95
N LYS A 126 6.16 29.84 0.64
CA LYS A 126 6.07 31.11 -0.09
C LYS A 126 4.66 31.71 -0.07
N GLN A 127 3.61 30.88 -0.16
CA GLN A 127 2.22 31.35 -0.09
C GLN A 127 1.85 31.83 1.32
N VAL A 128 2.33 31.14 2.37
CA VAL A 128 2.14 31.56 3.77
C VAL A 128 2.81 32.91 4.00
N ILE A 129 4.08 33.07 3.60
CA ILE A 129 4.81 34.35 3.71
C ILE A 129 4.06 35.47 2.97
N LYS A 130 3.63 35.23 1.72
CA LYS A 130 2.84 36.21 0.95
C LYS A 130 1.51 36.54 1.61
N THR A 131 0.86 35.56 2.24
CA THR A 131 -0.41 35.76 2.94
C THR A 131 -0.20 36.61 4.18
N ASP A 132 0.85 36.34 4.97
CA ASP A 132 1.22 37.15 6.13
C ASP A 132 1.59 38.58 5.74
N GLU A 133 2.35 38.77 4.66
CA GLU A 133 2.66 40.09 4.10
C GLU A 133 1.38 40.83 3.66
N ASN A 134 0.47 40.15 2.97
CA ASN A 134 -0.81 40.73 2.54
C ASN A 134 -1.70 41.10 3.73
N ILE A 135 -1.78 40.26 4.77
CA ILE A 135 -2.52 40.56 6.00
C ILE A 135 -1.89 41.75 6.72
N SER A 136 -0.56 41.80 6.82
CA SER A 136 0.17 42.93 7.40
C SER A 136 -0.09 44.24 6.65
N ASN A 137 -0.11 44.18 5.32
CA ASN A 137 -0.43 45.34 4.47
C ASN A 137 -1.90 45.75 4.59
N MET A 138 -2.85 44.81 4.70
CA MET A 138 -4.25 45.12 4.99
C MET A 138 -4.43 45.82 6.34
N LYS A 139 -3.76 45.35 7.40
CA LYS A 139 -3.78 46.01 8.72
C LYS A 139 -3.23 47.44 8.68
N LYS A 140 -2.28 47.74 7.78
CA LYS A 140 -1.78 49.12 7.59
C LYS A 140 -2.78 50.03 6.86
N ILE A 141 -3.66 49.46 6.03
CA ILE A 141 -4.70 50.20 5.28
C ILE A 141 -5.91 50.54 6.19
N GLU A 142 -6.07 49.89 7.34
CA GLU A 142 -7.06 50.23 8.38
C GLU A 142 -6.81 51.60 9.07
N GLY A 143 -5.90 52.43 8.56
CA GLY A 143 -5.63 53.77 9.09
C GLY A 143 -6.77 54.79 8.91
N VAL A 144 -7.78 54.50 8.08
CA VAL A 144 -8.98 55.33 7.96
C VAL A 144 -10.12 54.66 8.70
N SER A 145 -10.38 55.11 9.92
CA SER A 145 -11.52 54.63 10.69
C SER A 145 -12.83 54.96 9.95
N LEU A 146 -13.79 54.02 9.95
CA LEU A 146 -15.14 54.24 9.42
C LEU A 146 -15.80 55.50 10.00
N TYR A 147 -15.46 55.84 11.26
CA TYR A 147 -15.87 57.06 11.92
C TYR A 147 -15.35 58.32 11.20
N THR A 148 -14.09 58.34 10.77
CA THR A 148 -13.51 59.46 10.01
C THR A 148 -14.25 59.69 8.69
N VAL A 149 -14.60 58.62 7.97
CA VAL A 149 -15.35 58.70 6.70
C VAL A 149 -16.77 59.22 6.94
N PHE A 150 -17.42 58.75 8.00
CA PHE A 150 -18.76 59.20 8.40
C PHE A 150 -18.75 60.69 8.76
N VAL A 151 -17.82 61.13 9.62
CA VAL A 151 -17.70 62.54 10.02
C VAL A 151 -17.44 63.42 8.80
N PHE A 152 -16.54 63.01 7.90
CA PHE A 152 -16.23 63.78 6.69
C PHE A 152 -17.43 63.90 5.74
N SER A 153 -18.20 62.82 5.58
CA SER A 153 -19.43 62.81 4.78
C SER A 153 -20.51 63.72 5.39
N PHE A 154 -20.63 63.71 6.72
CA PHE A 154 -21.57 64.56 7.44
C PHE A 154 -21.19 66.05 7.32
N LEU A 155 -19.88 66.35 7.40
CA LEU A 155 -19.35 67.71 7.21
C LEU A 155 -19.61 68.21 5.78
N LEU A 156 -19.39 67.38 4.77
CA LEU A 156 -19.75 67.69 3.38
C LEU A 156 -21.25 67.94 3.24
N PHE A 157 -22.10 67.12 3.86
CA PHE A 157 -23.54 67.32 3.84
C PHE A 157 -23.93 68.69 4.40
N PHE A 158 -23.34 69.12 5.53
CA PHE A 158 -23.58 70.45 6.07
C PHE A 158 -23.12 71.57 5.14
N VAL A 159 -21.93 71.45 4.54
CA VAL A 159 -21.42 72.43 3.59
C VAL A 159 -22.38 72.56 2.40
N PHE A 160 -22.80 71.46 1.79
CA PHE A 160 -23.77 71.47 0.70
C PHE A 160 -25.14 72.00 1.13
N TYR A 161 -25.64 71.59 2.29
CA TYR A 161 -26.90 72.08 2.83
C TYR A 161 -26.88 73.60 3.05
N PHE A 162 -25.76 74.12 3.54
CA PHE A 162 -25.57 75.55 3.76
C PHE A 162 -25.49 76.32 2.44
N ILE A 163 -24.75 75.80 1.45
CA ILE A 163 -24.68 76.39 0.12
C ILE A 163 -26.07 76.43 -0.53
N ILE A 164 -26.85 75.34 -0.46
CA ILE A 164 -28.18 75.28 -1.09
C ILE A 164 -29.19 76.23 -0.44
N ASN A 165 -29.14 76.40 0.89
CA ASN A 165 -30.15 77.21 1.60
C ASN A 165 -29.77 78.69 1.77
N TYR A 166 -28.48 79.03 1.74
CA TYR A 166 -28.02 80.37 2.11
C TYR A 166 -27.16 81.08 1.05
N LEU A 167 -26.80 80.39 -0.04
CA LEU A 167 -26.15 80.99 -1.22
C LEU A 167 -27.15 81.09 -2.38
#